data_AF-A0A915VMD9-F1
#
_entry.id   AF-A0A915VMD9-F1
#
_cell.length_a   1.000
_cell.length_b   1.000
_cell.length_c   1.000
_cell.angle_alpha   90.00
_cell.angle_beta   90.00
_cell.angle_gamma   90.00
#
_symmetry.space_group_name_H-M   'P 1'
#
loop_
_entity.id
_entity.type
_entity.pdbx_description
1 polymer ?
#
loop_
_entity_poly.entity_id
_entity_poly.type
_entity_poly.pdbx_seq_one_letter_code
_entity_poly.pdbx_strand_id
1 'polypeptide(L)'
;MAKDFISNINNAVPVDEEEKILLEGEHDGIQELDNALPPWWTYFFAGCVLFGVGYILYYHTFAMGGLQTLEYEREVAIAKAHKEKLLATKYAKINENTVEALTAAEDLETGKTLFLKKCASCHAKDGGGGVGPNLTDENWLHGCDAKAIFKTITYGVPSKGMISWQNQLNPLQIQQITSHILTLKGKSTEKPKEAQGEPCNN
;
A
#
# COMPACT_ATOMS: atom_id res chain seq x y z
N MET A 1 53.03 -0.18 2.50
CA MET A 1 52.23 -1.42 2.66
C MET A 1 50.85 -1.33 2.00
N ALA A 2 49.90 -0.49 2.45
CA ALA A 2 48.58 -0.39 1.80
C ALA A 2 48.61 0.29 0.41
N LYS A 3 49.45 1.32 0.22
CA LYS A 3 49.62 2.00 -1.08
C LYS A 3 50.22 1.07 -2.15
N ASP A 4 51.23 0.29 -1.77
CA ASP A 4 51.92 -0.64 -2.67
C ASP A 4 51.01 -1.83 -3.07
N PHE A 5 50.10 -2.24 -2.19
CA PHE A 5 49.11 -3.29 -2.49
C PHE A 5 48.06 -2.84 -3.50
N ILE A 6 47.55 -1.61 -3.37
CA ILE A 6 46.56 -1.05 -4.29
C ILE A 6 47.19 -0.75 -5.66
N SER A 7 48.41 -0.22 -5.71
CA SER A 7 49.09 0.04 -6.99
C SER A 7 49.45 -1.27 -7.72
N ASN A 8 49.90 -2.30 -6.99
CA ASN A 8 50.22 -3.61 -7.58
C ASN A 8 49.00 -4.37 -8.09
N ILE A 9 47.82 -4.14 -7.52
CA ILE A 9 46.58 -4.74 -8.03
C ILE A 9 46.12 -4.00 -9.28
N ASN A 10 46.10 -2.67 -9.25
CA ASN A 10 45.47 -1.86 -10.28
C ASN A 10 46.31 -1.66 -11.56
N ASN A 11 47.59 -2.05 -11.58
CA ASN A 11 48.50 -1.81 -12.72
C ASN A 11 48.40 -0.38 -13.30
N ALA A 12 48.13 0.61 -12.44
CA ALA A 12 47.92 1.98 -12.88
C ALA A 12 49.25 2.62 -13.29
N VAL A 13 49.28 3.25 -14.46
CA VAL A 13 50.46 3.99 -14.94
C VAL A 13 50.58 5.30 -14.15
N PRO A 14 51.79 5.66 -13.66
CA PRO A 14 52.03 6.96 -13.03
C PRO A 14 51.74 8.13 -13.96
N VAL A 15 51.29 9.26 -13.40
CA VAL A 15 50.88 10.46 -14.16
C VAL A 15 52.00 11.00 -15.05
N ASP A 16 53.25 10.93 -14.57
CA ASP A 16 54.45 11.36 -15.30
C ASP A 16 54.82 10.44 -16.48
N GLU A 17 54.17 9.29 -16.59
CA GLU A 17 54.37 8.33 -17.68
C GLU A 17 53.13 8.17 -18.59
N GLU A 18 52.09 9.00 -18.42
CA GLU A 18 50.84 8.93 -19.20
C GLU A 18 51.05 9.09 -20.71
N GLU A 19 52.07 9.85 -21.12
CA GLU A 19 52.43 10.01 -22.54
C GLU A 19 52.71 8.65 -23.23
N LYS A 20 53.12 7.62 -22.48
CA LYS A 20 53.42 6.28 -23.02
C LYS A 20 52.17 5.47 -23.36
N ILE A 21 51.03 5.82 -22.80
CA ILE A 21 49.74 5.12 -22.99
C ILE A 21 48.69 6.02 -23.65
N LEU A 22 49.10 7.15 -24.20
CA LEU A 22 48.21 8.06 -24.91
C LEU A 22 47.79 7.44 -26.24
N LEU A 23 46.48 7.38 -26.50
CA LEU A 23 45.94 6.89 -27.76
C LEU A 23 46.17 7.89 -28.89
N GLU A 24 46.35 7.38 -30.11
CA GLU A 24 46.48 8.22 -31.30
C GLU A 24 45.13 8.83 -31.68
N GLY A 25 45.04 10.16 -31.57
CA GLY A 25 43.85 10.93 -31.94
C GLY A 25 43.47 11.94 -30.87
N GLU A 26 43.25 13.19 -31.29
CA GLU A 26 42.74 14.24 -30.41
C GLU A 26 41.36 14.65 -30.91
N HIS A 27 40.40 14.66 -29.99
CA HIS A 27 39.01 15.03 -30.28
C HIS A 27 38.67 16.27 -29.46
N ASP A 28 38.68 17.44 -30.10
CA ASP A 28 38.29 18.72 -29.47
C ASP A 28 39.08 19.03 -28.18
N GLY A 29 40.40 18.83 -28.21
CA GLY A 29 41.26 19.04 -27.04
C GLY A 29 41.26 17.90 -26.01
N ILE A 30 40.44 16.86 -26.19
CA ILE A 30 40.39 15.69 -25.31
C ILE A 30 41.26 14.57 -25.90
N GLN A 31 42.11 14.00 -25.05
CA GLN A 31 42.95 12.85 -25.37
C GLN A 31 42.57 11.68 -24.47
N GLU A 32 42.70 10.45 -24.99
CA GLU A 32 42.30 9.23 -24.30
C GLU A 32 43.53 8.39 -23.93
N LEU A 33 43.48 7.75 -22.76
CA LEU A 33 44.55 6.88 -22.25
C LEU A 33 44.14 5.41 -22.41
N ASP A 34 45.05 4.57 -22.91
CA ASP A 34 44.89 3.11 -22.98
C ASP A 34 45.20 2.46 -21.61
N ASN A 35 44.39 2.82 -20.61
CA ASN A 35 44.52 2.29 -19.26
C ASN A 35 43.87 0.90 -19.13
N ALA A 36 44.54 0.00 -18.42
CA ALA A 36 43.93 -1.26 -18.00
C ALA A 36 42.69 -1.01 -17.13
N LEU A 37 41.65 -1.81 -17.33
CA LEU A 37 40.43 -1.74 -16.52
C LEU A 37 40.75 -2.04 -15.05
N PRO A 38 40.19 -1.28 -14.09
CA PRO A 38 40.41 -1.54 -12.68
C PRO A 38 40.00 -2.97 -12.28
N PRO A 39 40.87 -3.75 -11.62
CA PRO A 39 40.58 -5.13 -11.24
C PRO A 39 39.33 -5.30 -10.39
N TRP A 40 39.04 -4.36 -9.49
CA TRP A 40 37.81 -4.41 -8.70
C TRP A 40 36.57 -4.34 -9.61
N TRP A 41 36.63 -3.55 -10.68
CA TRP A 41 35.56 -3.40 -11.65
C TRP A 41 35.43 -4.67 -12.51
N THR A 42 36.53 -5.27 -12.95
CA THR A 42 36.50 -6.52 -13.74
C THR A 42 36.03 -7.71 -12.91
N TYR A 43 36.42 -7.81 -11.64
CA TYR A 43 35.91 -8.82 -10.71
C TYR A 43 34.42 -8.63 -10.42
N PHE A 44 33.96 -7.39 -10.24
CA PHE A 44 32.55 -7.10 -10.08
C PHE A 44 31.76 -7.50 -11.34
N PHE A 45 32.24 -7.11 -12.53
CA PHE A 45 31.62 -7.48 -13.80
C PHE A 45 31.54 -9.01 -13.97
N ALA A 46 32.64 -9.73 -13.70
CA ALA A 46 32.65 -11.19 -13.72
C ALA A 46 31.68 -11.78 -12.68
N GLY A 47 31.59 -11.19 -11.50
CA GLY A 47 30.62 -11.55 -10.47
C GLY A 47 29.17 -11.38 -10.93
N CYS A 48 28.84 -10.30 -11.63
CA CYS A 48 27.51 -10.11 -12.23
C CYS A 48 27.20 -11.18 -13.28
N VAL A 49 28.17 -11.56 -14.11
CA VAL A 49 28.00 -12.64 -15.10
C VAL A 49 27.74 -13.98 -14.40
N LEU A 50 28.55 -14.33 -13.39
CA LEU A 50 28.36 -15.56 -12.61
C LEU A 50 27.02 -15.58 -11.88
N PHE A 51 26.61 -14.45 -11.29
CA PHE A 51 25.29 -14.31 -10.67
C PHE A 51 24.17 -14.48 -11.69
N GLY A 52 24.27 -13.87 -12.88
CA GLY A 52 23.28 -13.99 -13.95
C GLY A 52 23.12 -15.43 -14.43
N VAL A 53 24.24 -16.14 -14.64
CA VAL A 53 24.22 -17.58 -14.99
C VAL A 53 23.59 -18.39 -13.86
N GLY A 54 23.98 -18.15 -12.61
CA GLY A 54 23.40 -18.82 -11.44
C GLY A 54 21.89 -18.56 -11.30
N TYR A 55 21.45 -17.33 -11.55
CA TYR A 55 20.04 -16.92 -11.52
C TYR A 55 19.22 -17.67 -12.57
N ILE A 56 19.71 -17.71 -13.82
CA ILE A 56 19.06 -18.44 -14.92
C ILE A 56 18.96 -19.93 -14.57
N LEU A 57 20.06 -20.53 -14.10
CA LEU A 57 20.07 -21.93 -13.72
C LEU A 57 19.06 -22.21 -12.59
N TYR A 58 19.04 -21.39 -11.55
CA TYR A 58 18.18 -21.59 -10.38
C TYR A 58 16.69 -21.37 -10.66
N TYR A 59 16.32 -20.28 -11.34
CA TYR A 59 14.92 -19.91 -11.58
C TYR A 59 14.33 -20.50 -12.85
N HIS A 60 15.11 -20.60 -13.95
CA HIS A 60 14.59 -20.98 -15.26
C HIS A 60 14.97 -22.40 -15.69
N THR A 61 16.19 -22.86 -15.40
CA THR A 61 16.63 -24.23 -15.80
C THR A 61 16.18 -25.30 -14.82
N PHE A 62 16.48 -25.13 -13.54
CA PHE A 62 16.15 -26.09 -12.48
C PHE A 62 14.83 -25.77 -11.77
N ALA A 63 14.24 -24.60 -12.03
CA ALA A 63 12.97 -24.15 -11.46
C ALA A 63 12.87 -24.28 -9.92
N MET A 64 13.99 -24.13 -9.22
CA MET A 64 14.08 -24.33 -7.76
C MET A 64 13.53 -23.15 -6.96
N GLY A 65 13.66 -21.93 -7.46
CA GLY A 65 13.30 -20.70 -6.73
C GLY A 65 11.82 -20.34 -6.74
N GLY A 66 11.05 -20.86 -7.70
CA GLY A 66 9.71 -20.37 -7.99
C GLY A 66 9.72 -19.00 -8.67
N LEU A 67 8.97 -18.86 -9.75
CA LEU A 67 8.79 -17.58 -10.44
C LEU A 67 7.64 -16.78 -9.81
N GLN A 68 7.44 -15.55 -10.27
CA GLN A 68 6.44 -14.60 -9.77
C GLN A 68 5.05 -15.20 -9.53
N THR A 69 4.56 -16.07 -10.41
CA THR A 69 3.22 -16.68 -10.29
C THR A 69 3.15 -17.60 -9.08
N LEU A 70 4.16 -18.44 -8.87
CA LEU A 70 4.20 -19.35 -7.74
C LEU A 70 4.33 -18.59 -6.42
N GLU A 71 5.11 -17.52 -6.41
CA GLU A 71 5.23 -16.66 -5.22
C GLU A 71 3.92 -15.93 -4.91
N TYR A 72 3.25 -15.39 -5.93
CA TYR A 72 1.92 -14.80 -5.78
C TYR A 72 0.91 -15.81 -5.22
N GLU A 73 0.89 -17.03 -5.73
CA GLU A 73 0.00 -18.09 -5.23
C GLU A 73 0.28 -18.43 -3.76
N ARG A 74 1.55 -18.49 -3.34
CA ARG A 74 1.94 -18.69 -1.94
C ARG A 74 1.46 -17.55 -1.05
N GLU A 75 1.73 -16.31 -1.44
CA GLU A 75 1.31 -15.13 -0.70
C GLU A 75 -0.22 -15.05 -0.58
N VAL A 76 -0.94 -15.33 -1.66
CA VAL A 76 -2.41 -15.41 -1.65
C VAL A 76 -2.89 -16.54 -0.75
N ALA A 77 -2.25 -17.70 -0.75
CA ALA A 77 -2.61 -18.81 0.13
C ALA A 77 -2.41 -18.45 1.62
N ILE A 78 -1.29 -17.80 1.95
CA ILE A 78 -1.00 -17.29 3.30
C ILE A 78 -2.04 -16.24 3.70
N ALA A 79 -2.30 -15.26 2.84
CA ALA A 79 -3.29 -14.22 3.08
C ALA A 79 -4.71 -14.79 3.24
N LYS A 80 -5.08 -15.79 2.44
CA LYS A 80 -6.37 -16.49 2.54
C LYS A 80 -6.48 -17.23 3.86
N ALA A 81 -5.46 -17.97 4.28
CA ALA A 81 -5.45 -18.66 5.57
C ALA A 81 -5.54 -17.68 6.75
N HIS A 82 -4.86 -16.53 6.68
CA HIS A 82 -4.99 -15.47 7.68
C HIS A 82 -6.41 -14.86 7.69
N LYS A 83 -6.97 -14.56 6.51
CA LYS A 83 -8.34 -14.07 6.38
C LYS A 83 -9.34 -15.07 6.94
N GLU A 84 -9.19 -16.35 6.65
CA GLU A 84 -10.04 -17.42 7.17
C GLU A 84 -9.94 -17.55 8.70
N LYS A 85 -8.74 -17.48 9.28
CA LYS A 85 -8.57 -17.47 10.74
C LYS A 85 -9.25 -16.26 11.38
N LEU A 86 -9.09 -15.07 10.79
CA LEU A 86 -9.79 -13.85 11.24
C LEU A 86 -11.30 -14.03 11.13
N LEU A 87 -11.81 -14.48 9.98
CA LEU A 87 -13.23 -14.74 9.79
C LEU A 87 -13.74 -15.78 10.80
N ALA A 88 -13.02 -16.86 11.08
CA ALA A 88 -13.42 -17.87 12.06
C ALA A 88 -13.56 -17.33 13.51
N THR A 89 -13.02 -16.16 13.82
CA THR A 89 -13.29 -15.46 15.08
C THR A 89 -14.66 -14.75 15.06
N LYS A 90 -14.91 -13.83 16.00
CA LYS A 90 -16.14 -13.02 16.08
C LYS A 90 -16.48 -12.31 14.75
N TYR A 91 -15.51 -12.13 13.84
CA TYR A 91 -15.66 -11.40 12.59
C TYR A 91 -16.58 -12.04 11.54
N ALA A 92 -16.64 -13.36 11.36
CA ALA A 92 -17.51 -13.96 10.33
C ALA A 92 -19.01 -13.87 10.66
N LYS A 93 -19.34 -13.67 11.93
CA LYS A 93 -20.75 -13.59 12.34
C LYS A 93 -21.36 -12.21 12.05
N ILE A 94 -20.55 -11.20 11.78
CA ILE A 94 -21.00 -9.82 11.54
C ILE A 94 -21.26 -9.67 10.04
N ASN A 95 -22.51 -9.43 9.67
CA ASN A 95 -22.96 -9.14 8.31
C ASN A 95 -24.15 -8.17 8.36
N GLU A 96 -24.67 -7.77 7.19
CA GLU A 96 -25.77 -6.82 7.07
C GLU A 96 -27.06 -7.24 7.78
N ASN A 97 -27.23 -8.51 8.12
CA ASN A 97 -28.43 -9.00 8.82
C ASN A 97 -28.22 -9.13 10.34
N THR A 98 -26.97 -9.25 10.79
CA THR A 98 -26.60 -9.52 12.18
C THR A 98 -25.89 -8.36 12.87
N VAL A 99 -25.52 -7.31 12.13
CA VAL A 99 -24.83 -6.15 12.68
C VAL A 99 -25.73 -5.40 13.67
N GLU A 100 -25.12 -5.02 14.80
CA GLU A 100 -25.72 -4.19 15.84
C GLU A 100 -24.79 -3.03 16.18
N ALA A 101 -25.34 -1.95 16.74
CA ALA A 101 -24.54 -0.80 17.17
C ALA A 101 -23.68 -1.18 18.39
N LEU A 102 -22.36 -0.96 18.29
CA LEU A 102 -21.42 -1.11 19.39
C LEU A 102 -21.43 0.16 20.24
N THR A 103 -21.47 -0.01 21.56
CA THR A 103 -21.53 1.11 22.52
C THR A 103 -20.26 1.23 23.37
N ALA A 104 -19.36 0.25 23.30
CA ALA A 104 -18.10 0.28 24.03
C ALA A 104 -17.19 1.41 23.53
N ALA A 105 -16.58 2.15 24.45
CA ALA A 105 -15.75 3.32 24.12
C ALA A 105 -14.57 2.96 23.19
N GLU A 106 -13.95 1.80 23.38
CA GLU A 106 -12.84 1.30 22.54
C GLU A 106 -13.28 1.07 21.09
N ASP A 107 -14.47 0.49 20.89
CA ASP A 107 -15.04 0.26 19.55
C ASP A 107 -15.37 1.59 18.86
N LEU A 108 -15.95 2.54 19.60
CA LEU A 108 -16.29 3.86 19.08
C LEU A 108 -15.05 4.68 18.73
N GLU A 109 -13.99 4.63 19.53
CA GLU A 109 -12.73 5.34 19.24
C GLU A 109 -11.98 4.70 18.07
N THR A 110 -12.00 3.37 17.96
CA THR A 110 -11.48 2.66 16.78
C THR A 110 -12.27 3.05 15.53
N GLY A 111 -13.61 3.05 15.62
CA GLY A 111 -14.50 3.49 14.54
C GLY A 111 -14.25 4.92 14.09
N LYS A 112 -14.07 5.85 15.04
CA LYS A 112 -13.69 7.24 14.79
C LYS A 112 -12.35 7.36 14.09
N THR A 113 -11.33 6.63 14.57
CA THR A 113 -10.00 6.61 13.96
C THR A 113 -10.05 6.12 12.52
N LEU A 114 -10.81 5.07 12.26
CA LEU A 114 -11.01 4.54 10.91
C LEU A 114 -11.80 5.53 10.02
N PHE A 115 -12.85 6.14 10.54
CA PHE A 115 -13.64 7.17 9.85
C PHE A 115 -12.75 8.35 9.42
N LEU A 116 -11.92 8.87 10.31
CA LEU A 116 -10.99 9.97 10.01
C LEU A 116 -9.97 9.60 8.93
N LYS A 117 -9.53 8.34 8.89
CA LYS A 117 -8.55 7.86 7.90
C LYS A 117 -9.16 7.55 6.53
N LYS A 118 -10.42 7.12 6.48
CA LYS A 118 -11.01 6.51 5.26
C LYS A 118 -12.24 7.24 4.73
N CYS A 119 -13.00 7.93 5.57
CA CYS A 119 -14.31 8.49 5.23
C CYS A 119 -14.32 10.03 5.26
N ALA A 120 -13.52 10.64 6.14
CA ALA A 120 -13.55 12.08 6.39
C ALA A 120 -13.12 12.95 5.20
N SER A 121 -12.41 12.40 4.22
CA SER A 121 -12.07 13.13 3.00
C SER A 121 -13.32 13.49 2.18
N CYS A 122 -14.37 12.66 2.24
CA CYS A 122 -15.63 12.90 1.52
C CYS A 122 -16.73 13.43 2.44
N HIS A 123 -16.79 12.96 3.69
CA HIS A 123 -17.87 13.28 4.64
C HIS A 123 -17.49 14.32 5.70
N ALA A 124 -16.33 14.98 5.55
CA ALA A 124 -15.70 15.83 6.56
C ALA A 124 -15.31 15.10 7.85
N LYS A 125 -14.44 15.73 8.65
CA LYS A 125 -13.92 15.14 9.90
C LYS A 125 -14.99 15.03 10.99
N ASP A 126 -15.98 15.90 10.95
CA ASP A 126 -17.11 15.97 11.89
C ASP A 126 -18.37 15.26 11.36
N GLY A 127 -18.31 14.70 10.14
CA GLY A 127 -19.46 14.06 9.50
C GLY A 127 -20.39 15.03 8.78
N GLY A 128 -20.09 16.33 8.76
CA GLY A 128 -20.97 17.37 8.18
C GLY A 128 -21.15 17.30 6.66
N GLY A 129 -20.45 16.39 5.98
CA GLY A 129 -20.55 16.19 4.54
C GLY A 129 -19.52 17.01 3.75
N GLY A 130 -19.61 16.92 2.42
CA GLY A 130 -18.69 17.55 1.50
C GLY A 130 -18.91 17.01 0.09
N VAL A 131 -17.99 16.19 -0.40
CA VAL A 131 -18.24 15.37 -1.60
C VAL A 131 -19.38 14.38 -1.29
N GLY A 132 -19.29 13.70 -0.15
CA GLY A 132 -20.33 12.82 0.39
C GLY A 132 -21.48 13.58 1.07
N PRO A 133 -22.60 12.90 1.36
CA PRO A 133 -23.71 13.46 2.13
C PRO A 133 -23.31 13.79 3.58
N ASN A 134 -24.11 14.66 4.19
CA ASN A 134 -24.06 14.91 5.63
C ASN A 134 -24.51 13.64 6.39
N LEU A 135 -23.74 13.23 7.40
CA LEU A 135 -23.99 12.06 8.24
C LEU A 135 -24.51 12.43 9.63
N THR A 136 -24.66 13.73 9.94
CA THR A 136 -25.14 14.20 11.24
C THR A 136 -26.62 14.55 11.25
N ASP A 137 -27.25 14.73 10.09
CA ASP A 137 -28.66 15.11 9.99
C ASP A 137 -29.62 13.89 10.05
N GLU A 138 -30.91 14.17 9.93
CA GLU A 138 -31.97 13.16 10.02
C GLU A 138 -32.30 12.50 8.68
N ASN A 139 -31.78 12.98 7.55
CA ASN A 139 -32.14 12.53 6.21
C ASN A 139 -31.10 11.54 5.66
N TRP A 140 -31.58 10.43 5.11
CA TRP A 140 -30.73 9.36 4.64
C TRP A 140 -31.15 8.88 3.25
N LEU A 141 -30.15 8.71 2.37
CA LEU A 141 -30.35 8.20 1.01
C LEU A 141 -30.52 6.69 0.95
N HIS A 142 -29.91 5.96 1.89
CA HIS A 142 -29.79 4.50 1.84
C HIS A 142 -30.23 3.81 3.13
N GLY A 143 -31.02 4.51 3.95
CA GLY A 143 -31.43 4.06 5.28
C GLY A 143 -30.43 4.49 6.37
N CYS A 144 -30.94 4.58 7.60
CA CYS A 144 -30.24 5.17 8.75
C CYS A 144 -29.97 4.18 9.89
N ASP A 145 -30.50 2.96 9.80
CA ASP A 145 -30.24 1.93 10.80
C ASP A 145 -28.84 1.32 10.63
N ALA A 146 -28.38 0.59 11.64
CA ALA A 146 -27.06 -0.03 11.64
C ALA A 146 -26.85 -0.97 10.44
N LYS A 147 -27.90 -1.67 9.99
CA LYS A 147 -27.83 -2.64 8.89
C LYS A 147 -27.66 -1.94 7.55
N ALA A 148 -28.42 -0.88 7.32
CA ALA A 148 -28.39 -0.02 6.15
C ALA A 148 -27.04 0.67 6.01
N ILE A 149 -26.53 1.28 7.08
CA ILE A 149 -25.22 1.95 7.09
C ILE A 149 -24.11 0.92 6.86
N PHE A 150 -24.11 -0.20 7.57
CA PHE A 150 -23.13 -1.27 7.40
C PHE A 150 -23.12 -1.81 5.97
N LYS A 151 -24.29 -2.07 5.38
CA LYS A 151 -24.45 -2.53 4.00
C LYS A 151 -23.89 -1.50 3.01
N THR A 152 -24.20 -0.21 3.22
CA THR A 152 -23.72 0.88 2.37
C THR A 152 -22.20 1.00 2.42
N ILE A 153 -21.58 0.88 3.59
CA ILE A 153 -20.11 0.89 3.72
C ILE A 153 -19.50 -0.37 3.09
N THR A 154 -20.09 -1.55 3.31
CA THR A 154 -19.58 -2.82 2.80
C THR A 154 -19.52 -2.83 1.28
N TYR A 155 -20.64 -2.51 0.61
CA TYR A 155 -20.76 -2.63 -0.83
C TYR A 155 -20.51 -1.32 -1.60
N GLY A 156 -20.52 -0.18 -0.90
CA GLY A 156 -20.39 1.14 -1.51
C GLY A 156 -21.60 1.53 -2.35
N VAL A 157 -21.48 2.69 -2.98
CA VAL A 157 -22.43 3.21 -3.98
C VAL A 157 -21.61 3.73 -5.16
N PRO A 158 -21.03 2.84 -6.00
CA PRO A 158 -20.04 3.23 -7.01
C PRO A 158 -20.58 4.24 -8.03
N SER A 159 -21.87 4.15 -8.37
CA SER A 159 -22.55 5.10 -9.27
C SER A 159 -22.59 6.54 -8.73
N LYS A 160 -22.35 6.73 -7.43
CA LYS A 160 -22.30 8.03 -6.74
C LYS A 160 -20.90 8.34 -6.16
N GLY A 161 -19.89 7.55 -6.52
CA GLY A 161 -18.49 7.76 -6.13
C GLY A 161 -18.06 7.14 -4.80
N MET A 162 -18.97 6.48 -4.05
CA MET A 162 -18.58 5.77 -2.82
C MET A 162 -18.09 4.35 -3.17
N ILE A 163 -16.82 4.08 -2.89
CA ILE A 163 -16.20 2.76 -3.14
C ILE A 163 -16.72 1.69 -2.17
N SER A 164 -16.58 0.42 -2.56
CA SER A 164 -16.80 -0.72 -1.66
C SER A 164 -15.62 -0.90 -0.70
N TRP A 165 -15.91 -1.10 0.59
CA TRP A 165 -14.88 -1.30 1.62
C TRP A 165 -14.65 -2.76 2.02
N GLN A 166 -15.45 -3.72 1.55
CA GLN A 166 -15.37 -5.14 1.93
C GLN A 166 -14.01 -5.82 1.68
N ASN A 167 -13.20 -5.27 0.78
CA ASN A 167 -11.87 -5.80 0.45
C ASN A 167 -10.72 -5.09 1.20
N GLN A 168 -11.01 -3.97 1.88
CA GLN A 168 -10.02 -3.19 2.63
C GLN A 168 -10.25 -3.22 4.14
N LEU A 169 -11.49 -3.47 4.58
CA LEU A 169 -11.88 -3.50 5.98
C LEU A 169 -12.54 -4.84 6.30
N ASN A 170 -12.26 -5.37 7.50
CA ASN A 170 -12.96 -6.55 8.00
C ASN A 170 -14.35 -6.17 8.57
N PRO A 171 -15.27 -7.14 8.77
CA PRO A 171 -16.61 -6.85 9.26
C PRO A 171 -16.67 -6.11 10.59
N LEU A 172 -15.78 -6.39 11.56
CA LEU A 172 -15.76 -5.65 12.81
C LEU A 172 -15.38 -4.18 12.59
N GLN A 173 -14.38 -3.90 11.75
CA GLN A 173 -13.99 -2.53 11.43
C GLN A 173 -15.14 -1.74 10.80
N ILE A 174 -15.91 -2.38 9.89
CA ILE A 174 -17.09 -1.76 9.28
C ILE A 174 -18.17 -1.52 10.35
N GLN A 175 -18.39 -2.47 11.26
CA GLN A 175 -19.33 -2.30 12.39
C GLN A 175 -18.89 -1.18 13.34
N GLN A 176 -17.59 -1.04 13.63
CA GLN A 176 -17.05 0.04 14.46
C GLN A 176 -17.26 1.40 13.80
N ILE A 177 -16.98 1.54 12.49
CA ILE A 177 -17.26 2.77 11.73
C ILE A 177 -18.76 3.07 11.74
N THR A 178 -19.60 2.06 11.46
CA THR A 178 -21.06 2.17 11.50
C THR A 178 -21.53 2.70 12.84
N SER A 179 -21.02 2.12 13.92
CA SER A 179 -21.36 2.51 15.29
C SER A 179 -20.91 3.94 15.60
N HIS A 180 -19.72 4.34 15.15
CA HIS A 180 -19.26 5.72 15.25
C HIS A 180 -20.18 6.70 14.51
N ILE A 181 -20.57 6.39 13.27
CA ILE A 181 -21.48 7.23 12.47
C ILE A 181 -22.82 7.42 13.18
N LEU A 182 -23.37 6.37 13.80
CA LEU A 182 -24.60 6.47 14.59
C LEU A 182 -24.48 7.47 15.74
N THR A 183 -23.27 7.67 16.31
CA THR A 183 -23.03 8.70 17.34
C THR A 183 -22.94 10.13 16.79
N LEU A 184 -22.92 10.32 15.47
CA LEU A 184 -22.84 11.63 14.84
C LEU A 184 -24.21 12.29 14.66
N LYS A 185 -25.30 11.51 14.70
CA LYS A 185 -26.66 12.01 14.56
C LYS A 185 -26.94 13.13 15.57
N GLY A 186 -27.42 14.28 15.08
CA GLY A 186 -27.73 15.47 15.87
C GLY A 186 -26.54 16.32 16.29
N LYS A 187 -25.30 15.97 15.89
CA LYS A 187 -24.14 16.82 16.17
C LYS A 187 -24.12 18.04 15.24
N SER A 188 -23.96 19.21 15.84
CA SER A 188 -23.74 20.45 15.11
C SER A 188 -22.36 20.44 14.46
N THR A 189 -22.31 20.82 13.19
CA THR A 189 -21.09 20.96 12.40
C THR A 189 -20.95 22.42 11.97
N GLU A 190 -19.73 22.88 11.75
CA GLU A 190 -19.51 24.31 11.43
C GLU A 190 -20.09 24.68 10.05
N LYS A 191 -20.08 23.72 9.11
CA LYS A 191 -20.51 23.90 7.72
C LYS A 191 -21.23 22.64 7.22
N PRO A 192 -22.44 22.34 7.73
CA PRO A 192 -23.19 21.17 7.29
C PRO A 192 -23.57 21.33 5.81
N LYS A 193 -23.38 20.26 5.05
CA LYS A 193 -23.98 20.13 3.72
C LYS A 193 -25.50 20.02 3.86
N GLU A 194 -26.22 20.55 2.88
CA GLU A 194 -27.68 20.42 2.81
C GLU A 194 -28.12 18.96 2.89
N ALA A 195 -29.23 18.73 3.58
CA ALA A 195 -29.74 17.40 3.82
C ALA A 195 -30.15 16.69 2.52
N GLN A 196 -29.89 15.39 2.43
CA GLN A 196 -30.15 14.59 1.24
C GLN A 196 -30.87 13.29 1.58
N GLY A 197 -31.88 12.94 0.78
CA GLY A 197 -32.70 11.76 1.01
C GLY A 197 -33.92 12.06 1.87
N GLU A 198 -34.46 11.02 2.49
CA GLU A 198 -35.71 11.10 3.25
C GLU A 198 -35.43 11.06 4.75
N PRO A 199 -36.30 11.67 5.58
CA PRO A 199 -36.21 11.56 7.03
C PRO A 199 -36.16 10.09 7.47
N CYS A 200 -35.24 9.81 8.38
CA CYS A 200 -35.04 8.51 9.00
C CYS A 200 -36.26 8.13 9.84
N ASN A 201 -37.16 7.34 9.26
CA ASN A 201 -38.27 6.70 9.96
C ASN A 201 -37.79 5.34 10.48
N ASN A 202 -37.55 5.25 11.78
CA ASN A 202 -37.25 3.98 12.47
C ASN A 202 -38.51 3.11 12.59
#